data_AF-A0A0M5JUP1-F1
#
_entry.id   AF-A0A0M5JUP1-F1
#
_cell.length_a   1.000
_cell.length_b   1.000
_cell.length_c   1.000
_cell.angle_alpha   90.00
_cell.angle_beta   90.00
_cell.angle_gamma   90.00
#
_symmetry.space_group_name_H-M   'P 1'
#
loop_
_entity.id
_entity.type
_entity.pdbx_description
1 polymer ?
#
loop_
_entity_poly.entity_id
_entity_poly.type
_entity_poly.pdbx_seq_one_letter_code
_entity_poly.pdbx_strand_id
1 'polypeptide(L)'
;MVYTHAVSALLDLDLLDDRTPFEIDAQAAHLFKHPRLGIEDVIEVWMSDPLFYPAKPPAHWLMVAEVEGRVLVVPIAPSRSANPIRCRPIGCYEASTELAAAYRKDRHEY
;
A
#
# COMPACT_ATOMS: atom_id res chain seq x y z
N MET A 1 -0.72 20.23 30.27
CA MET A 1 -1.08 19.06 29.45
C MET A 1 -1.20 19.55 28.02
N VAL A 2 -0.10 19.48 27.27
CA VAL A 2 -0.06 19.92 25.87
C VAL A 2 -0.37 18.68 25.04
N TYR A 3 -1.54 18.66 24.37
CA TYR A 3 -1.83 17.68 23.34
C TYR A 3 -0.86 17.95 22.19
N THR A 4 0.27 17.25 22.19
CA THR A 4 1.09 17.14 20.99
C THR A 4 0.28 16.28 20.03
N HIS A 5 -0.43 16.92 19.11
CA HIS A 5 -0.76 16.29 17.85
C HIS A 5 0.57 15.81 17.28
N ALA A 6 0.88 14.52 17.47
CA ALA A 6 1.90 13.88 16.66
C ALA A 6 1.43 14.08 15.22
N VAL A 7 2.04 15.05 14.54
CA VAL A 7 2.03 15.11 13.09
C VAL A 7 2.63 13.77 12.71
N SER A 8 1.76 12.81 12.39
CA SER A 8 2.17 11.47 11.97
C SER A 8 3.16 11.70 10.84
N ALA A 9 4.45 11.45 11.10
CA ALA A 9 5.46 11.54 10.08
C ALA A 9 4.97 10.71 8.89
N LEU A 10 5.05 11.29 7.68
CA LEU A 10 4.67 10.56 6.48
C LEU A 10 5.46 9.25 6.44
N LEU A 11 4.85 8.21 5.87
CA LEU A 11 5.52 6.92 5.72
C LEU A 11 6.67 7.14 4.72
N ASP A 12 7.90 6.91 5.15
CA ASP A 12 9.07 7.01 4.29
C ASP A 12 9.27 5.67 3.57
N LEU A 13 9.15 5.67 2.25
CA LEU A 13 9.21 4.46 1.42
C LEU A 13 10.64 3.91 1.34
N ASP A 14 11.65 4.80 1.40
CA ASP A 14 13.07 4.42 1.27
C ASP A 14 13.60 3.68 2.52
N LEU A 15 12.83 3.68 3.61
CA LEU A 15 13.16 2.97 4.84
C LEU A 15 12.53 1.58 4.93
N LEU A 16 11.60 1.23 4.03
CA LEU A 16 10.89 -0.04 4.10
C LEU A 16 11.84 -1.22 3.88
N ASP A 17 11.62 -2.29 4.63
CA ASP A 17 12.37 -3.54 4.45
C ASP A 17 12.00 -4.18 3.11
N ASP A 18 13.00 -4.44 2.26
CA ASP A 18 12.78 -5.00 0.91
C ASP A 18 12.09 -6.38 0.90
N ARG A 19 12.23 -7.15 1.99
CA ARG A 19 11.77 -8.55 2.04
C ARG A 19 10.47 -8.70 2.81
N THR A 20 10.30 -7.92 3.87
CA THR A 20 9.23 -8.09 4.86
C THR A 20 8.66 -6.74 5.34
N PRO A 21 8.20 -5.87 4.42
CA PRO A 21 7.75 -4.53 4.80
C PRO A 21 6.42 -4.54 5.55
N PHE A 22 5.62 -5.61 5.42
CA PHE A 22 4.24 -5.58 5.90
C PHE A 22 4.09 -6.05 7.35
N GLU A 23 3.50 -5.18 8.17
CA GLU A 23 2.90 -5.48 9.46
C GLU A 23 1.42 -5.82 9.24
N ILE A 24 1.16 -7.09 8.92
CA ILE A 24 -0.20 -7.62 8.73
C ILE A 24 -0.91 -7.72 10.08
N ASP A 25 -2.11 -7.15 10.16
CA ASP A 25 -2.97 -7.28 11.35
C ASP A 25 -3.52 -8.71 11.47
N ALA A 26 -3.74 -9.18 12.69
CA ALA A 26 -4.44 -10.43 12.96
C ALA A 26 -5.89 -10.43 12.41
N GLN A 27 -6.47 -9.25 12.17
CA GLN A 27 -7.79 -9.08 11.55
C GLN A 27 -7.70 -8.84 10.02
N ALA A 28 -7.05 -9.76 9.30
CA ALA A 28 -6.84 -9.68 7.85
C ALA A 28 -8.14 -9.54 7.03
N ALA A 29 -9.31 -9.91 7.58
CA ALA A 29 -10.60 -9.76 6.92
C ALA A 29 -10.92 -8.32 6.49
N HIS A 30 -10.40 -7.30 7.19
CA HIS A 30 -10.57 -5.90 6.81
C HIS A 30 -9.65 -5.45 5.66
N LEU A 31 -8.65 -6.26 5.29
CA LEU A 31 -7.78 -5.99 4.15
C LEU A 31 -8.48 -6.26 2.82
N PHE A 32 -9.58 -7.02 2.79
CA PHE A 32 -10.17 -7.48 1.55
C PHE A 32 -11.55 -6.87 1.33
N LYS A 33 -11.65 -6.05 0.30
CA LYS A 33 -12.95 -5.54 -0.18
C LYS A 33 -13.57 -6.46 -1.24
N HIS A 34 -12.81 -7.43 -1.74
CA HIS A 34 -13.25 -8.38 -2.75
C HIS A 34 -13.04 -9.82 -2.29
N PRO A 35 -13.99 -10.74 -2.51
CA PRO A 35 -13.96 -12.10 -1.97
C PRO A 35 -12.88 -13.02 -2.56
N ARG A 36 -12.04 -12.52 -3.48
CA ARG A 36 -10.95 -13.28 -4.13
C ARG A 36 -9.56 -12.70 -3.90
N LEU A 37 -9.45 -11.61 -3.15
CA LEU A 37 -8.15 -11.00 -2.85
C LEU A 37 -7.74 -11.38 -1.44
N GLY A 38 -6.44 -11.63 -1.26
CA GLY A 38 -5.80 -12.16 -0.07
C GLY A 38 -4.48 -11.44 0.25
N ILE A 39 -3.78 -11.93 1.28
CA ILE A 39 -2.47 -11.40 1.68
C ILE A 39 -1.46 -11.66 0.56
N GLU A 40 -1.63 -12.78 -0.14
CA GLU A 40 -0.84 -13.17 -1.29
C GLU A 40 -0.86 -12.10 -2.38
N ASP A 41 -2.02 -11.52 -2.70
CA ASP A 41 -2.10 -10.42 -3.69
C ASP A 41 -1.34 -9.16 -3.22
N VAL A 42 -1.37 -8.86 -1.92
CA VAL A 42 -0.59 -7.73 -1.35
C VAL A 42 0.90 -7.97 -1.53
N ILE A 43 1.35 -9.20 -1.27
CA ILE A 43 2.75 -9.60 -1.48
C ILE A 43 3.10 -9.58 -2.96
N GLU A 44 2.21 -10.04 -3.83
CA GLU A 44 2.44 -10.06 -5.28
C GLU A 44 2.55 -8.64 -5.84
N VAL A 45 1.74 -7.69 -5.37
CA VAL A 45 1.88 -6.27 -5.72
C VAL A 45 3.24 -5.72 -5.32
N TRP A 46 3.74 -6.04 -4.12
CA TRP A 46 5.08 -5.62 -3.67
C TRP A 46 6.19 -6.20 -4.54
N MET A 47 6.09 -7.49 -4.88
CA MET A 47 7.07 -8.19 -5.70
C MET A 47 7.05 -7.77 -7.17
N SER A 48 5.99 -7.06 -7.60
CA SER A 48 5.78 -6.63 -8.98
C SER A 48 6.34 -5.25 -9.30
N ASP A 49 7.30 -4.76 -8.49
CA ASP A 49 7.94 -3.45 -8.66
C ASP A 49 6.89 -2.31 -8.75
N PRO A 50 6.13 -2.08 -7.66
CA PRO A 50 4.99 -1.17 -7.68
C PRO A 50 5.41 0.30 -7.82
N LEU A 51 4.52 1.10 -8.39
CA LEU A 51 4.58 2.56 -8.26
C LEU A 51 3.81 3.02 -7.02
N PHE A 52 4.26 4.12 -6.43
CA PHE A 52 3.64 4.71 -5.25
C PHE A 52 3.00 6.05 -5.57
N TYR A 53 1.69 6.17 -5.33
CA TYR A 53 0.94 7.41 -5.47
C TYR A 53 0.58 7.99 -4.09
N PRO A 54 0.60 9.31 -3.90
CA PRO A 54 0.20 9.90 -2.63
C PRO A 54 -1.28 9.61 -2.32
N ALA A 55 -1.57 9.28 -1.06
CA ALA A 55 -2.93 9.01 -0.59
C ALA A 55 -3.39 10.03 0.47
N LYS A 56 -4.69 10.00 0.77
CA LYS A 56 -5.25 10.72 1.92
C LYS A 56 -5.28 9.78 3.14
N PRO A 57 -4.96 10.27 4.35
CA PRO A 57 -5.06 9.49 5.58
C PRO A 57 -6.42 8.78 5.71
N PRO A 58 -6.47 7.54 6.23
CA PRO A 58 -5.41 6.88 7.01
C PRO A 58 -4.28 6.24 6.19
N ALA A 59 -4.41 6.13 4.85
CA ALA A 59 -3.31 5.72 4.00
C ALA A 59 -2.38 6.91 3.71
N HIS A 60 -1.07 6.67 3.68
CA HIS A 60 -0.09 7.67 3.26
C HIS A 60 0.25 7.51 1.78
N TRP A 61 0.28 6.26 1.29
CA TRP A 61 0.57 5.94 -0.10
C TRP A 61 -0.42 4.89 -0.64
N LEU A 62 -0.63 4.91 -1.95
CA LEU A 62 -1.20 3.82 -2.72
C LEU A 62 -0.05 3.09 -3.39
N MET A 63 0.19 1.85 -3.00
CA MET A 63 1.10 0.95 -3.70
C MET A 63 0.32 0.29 -4.86
N VAL A 64 0.77 0.47 -6.09
CA VAL A 64 0.02 0.09 -7.29
C VAL A 64 0.91 -0.72 -8.23
N ALA A 65 0.43 -1.90 -8.65
CA ALA A 65 1.10 -2.73 -9.63
C ALA A 65 0.09 -3.47 -10.52
N GLU A 66 0.54 -3.93 -11.69
CA GLU A 66 -0.24 -4.83 -12.55
C GLU A 66 0.12 -6.29 -12.25
N VAL A 67 -0.89 -7.06 -11.86
CA VAL A 67 -0.81 -8.47 -11.47
C VAL A 67 -1.81 -9.25 -12.30
N GLU A 68 -1.32 -10.23 -13.09
CA GLU A 68 -2.15 -11.03 -14.00
C GLU A 68 -3.10 -10.20 -14.91
N GLY A 69 -2.62 -9.04 -15.40
CA GLY A 69 -3.40 -8.13 -16.25
C GLY A 69 -4.38 -7.21 -15.52
N ARG A 70 -4.44 -7.29 -14.19
CA ARG A 70 -5.26 -6.42 -13.33
C ARG A 70 -4.37 -5.42 -12.61
N VAL A 71 -4.72 -4.14 -12.64
CA VAL A 71 -4.02 -3.15 -11.83
C VAL A 71 -4.60 -3.18 -10.42
N LEU A 72 -3.81 -3.61 -9.46
CA LEU A 72 -4.19 -3.71 -8.05
C LEU A 72 -3.66 -2.51 -7.27
N VAL A 73 -4.41 -2.11 -6.26
CA VAL A 73 -4.11 -1.00 -5.36
C VAL A 73 -4.11 -1.51 -3.93
N VAL A 74 -3.00 -1.24 -3.23
CA VAL A 74 -2.84 -1.50 -1.82
C VAL A 74 -2.56 -0.17 -1.10
N PRO A 75 -3.55 0.44 -0.43
CA PRO A 75 -3.29 1.59 0.42
C PRO A 75 -2.47 1.16 1.62
N ILE A 76 -1.35 1.85 1.87
CA ILE A 76 -0.44 1.57 2.98
C ILE A 76 -0.35 2.74 3.96
N ALA A 77 -0.26 2.40 5.23
CA ALA A 77 -0.10 3.34 6.36
C ALA A 77 1.17 2.99 7.16
N PRO A 78 1.66 3.89 8.03
CA PRO A 78 2.74 3.57 8.96
C PRO A 78 2.44 2.35 9.84
N SER A 79 3.49 1.67 10.28
CA SER A 79 3.42 0.64 11.32
C SER A 79 2.72 1.16 12.59
N ARG A 80 1.90 0.31 13.23
CA ARG A 80 1.32 0.62 14.54
C ARG A 80 2.35 0.52 15.66
N SER A 81 3.41 -0.26 15.46
CA SER A 81 4.54 -0.37 16.38
C SER A 81 5.54 0.78 16.24
N ALA A 82 5.26 1.76 15.37
CA ALA A 82 6.16 2.86 15.01
C ALA A 82 7.52 2.38 14.45
N ASN A 83 7.56 1.15 13.95
CA ASN A 83 8.76 0.61 13.31
C ASN A 83 8.90 1.23 11.89
N PRO A 84 9.95 2.04 11.63
CA PRO A 84 10.07 2.76 10.36
C PRO A 84 10.28 1.84 9.15
N ILE A 85 10.79 0.62 9.35
CA ILE A 85 11.02 -0.34 8.25
C ILE A 85 9.76 -1.13 7.88
N ARG A 86 8.64 -0.88 8.56
CA ARG A 86 7.38 -1.59 8.34
C ARG A 86 6.22 -0.65 8.05
N CYS A 87 5.33 -1.09 7.18
CA CYS A 87 4.06 -0.44 6.89
C CYS A 87 2.89 -1.41 7.07
N ARG A 88 1.67 -0.88 7.06
CA ARG A 88 0.44 -1.65 7.20
C ARG A 88 -0.36 -1.53 5.93
N PRO A 89 -0.63 -2.62 5.20
CA PRO A 89 -1.68 -2.58 4.20
C PRO A 89 -3.01 -2.34 4.91
N ILE A 90 -3.83 -1.46 4.34
CA ILE A 90 -5.19 -1.18 4.81
C ILE A 90 -6.19 -1.97 3.99
N GLY A 91 -5.91 -2.20 2.71
CA GLY A 91 -6.73 -3.03 1.86
C GLY A 91 -6.05 -3.46 0.57
N CYS A 92 -6.70 -4.32 -0.21
CA CYS A 92 -6.34 -4.70 -1.57
C CYS A 92 -7.59 -4.70 -2.45
N TYR A 93 -7.54 -4.00 -3.58
CA TYR A 93 -8.65 -3.91 -4.54
C TYR A 93 -8.15 -3.53 -5.94
N GLU A 94 -8.99 -3.77 -6.95
CA GLU A 94 -8.68 -3.37 -8.32
C GLU A 94 -8.81 -1.85 -8.49
N ALA A 95 -7.87 -1.25 -9.22
CA ALA A 95 -7.85 0.18 -9.51
C ALA A 95 -9.11 0.61 -10.30
N SER A 96 -9.50 1.87 -10.17
CA SER A 96 -10.46 2.45 -11.12
C SER A 96 -9.83 2.51 -12.52
N THR A 97 -10.68 2.61 -13.55
CA THR A 97 -10.23 2.73 -14.94
C THR A 97 -9.23 3.87 -15.14
N GLU A 98 -9.46 5.01 -14.49
CA GLU A 98 -8.61 6.20 -14.58
C GLU A 98 -7.24 5.96 -13.93
N LEU A 99 -7.21 5.37 -12.73
CA LEU A 99 -5.96 5.08 -12.04
C LEU A 99 -5.16 3.98 -12.75
N ALA A 100 -5.84 2.96 -13.29
CA ALA A 100 -5.19 1.93 -14.08
C ALA A 100 -4.55 2.49 -15.37
N ALA A 101 -5.23 3.42 -16.03
CA ALA A 101 -4.69 4.10 -17.21
C ALA A 101 -3.48 4.99 -16.86
N ALA A 102 -3.57 5.75 -15.76
CA ALA A 102 -2.46 6.56 -15.27
C ALA A 102 -1.24 5.70 -14.90
N TYR A 103 -1.45 4.63 -14.13
CA TYR A 103 -0.40 3.66 -13.78
C TYR A 103 0.32 3.10 -15.00
N ARG A 104 -0.43 2.61 -15.99
CA ARG A 104 0.18 2.03 -17.19
C ARG A 104 0.99 3.07 -17.96
N LYS A 105 0.48 4.29 -18.06
CA LYS A 105 1.22 5.38 -18.69
C LYS A 105 2.54 5.65 -17.96
N ASP A 106 2.48 5.83 -16.64
CA ASP A 106 3.66 6.16 -15.83
C ASP A 106 4.72 5.03 -15.87
N ARG A 107 4.30 3.76 -15.88
CA ARG A 107 5.20 2.60 -16.03
C ARG A 107 5.90 2.55 -17.38
N HIS A 108 5.31 3.08 -18.45
CA HIS A 108 5.92 3.10 -19.78
C HIS A 108 6.83 4.32 -20.01
N GLU A 109 6.80 5.30 -19.11
CA GLU A 109 7.66 6.50 -19.17
C GLU A 109 8.96 6.35 -18.33
N TYR A 110 9.12 5.24 -17.62
CA TYR A 110 10.32 4.82 -16.88
C TYR A 110 11.01 3.63 -17.54
#